data_AF-U6DQZ6-F1
#
_entry.id   AF-U6DQZ6-F1
#
_cell.length_a   1.000
_cell.length_b   1.000
_cell.length_c   1.000
_cell.angle_alpha   90.00
_cell.angle_beta   90.00
_cell.angle_gamma   90.00
#
_symmetry.space_group_name_H-M   'P 1'
#
loop_
_entity.id
_entity.type
_entity.pdbx_description
1 polymer ?
#
loop_
_entity_poly.entity_id
_entity_poly.type
_entity_poly.pdbx_seq_one_letter_code
_entity_poly.pdbx_strand_id
1 'polypeptide(L)' 'WHSSLIDRNLIDYFVPFLPLEYKHLKMCIRVEMQSRGFEIDEDIVTKVADEMTFFPKEERVFSDKGCKTVFTKLDYYYDD' A
#
# COMPACT_ATOMS: atom_id res chain seq x y z
N TRP A 1 22.48 -2.30 2.07
CA TRP A 1 22.54 -1.34 3.18
C TRP A 1 24.00 -0.95 3.48
N HIS A 2 24.76 -0.57 2.45
CA HIS A 2 26.08 0.04 2.55
C HIS A 2 26.27 0.92 1.32
N SER A 3 25.67 2.12 1.35
CA SER A 3 25.96 3.16 0.36
C SER A 3 27.17 3.93 0.87
N SER A 4 28.21 4.07 0.04
CA SER A 4 29.42 4.81 0.39
C SER A 4 29.15 6.29 0.76
N LEU A 5 28.00 6.83 0.36
CA LEU A 5 27.52 8.16 0.75
C LEU A 5 27.07 8.23 2.20
N ILE A 6 26.49 7.14 2.73
CA ILE A 6 26.10 7.01 4.14
C ILE A 6 27.36 6.78 4.98
N ASP A 7 28.26 5.90 4.52
CA ASP A 7 29.51 5.59 5.25
C ASP A 7 30.47 6.79 5.38
N ARG A 8 30.34 7.79 4.50
CA ARG A 8 31.13 9.03 4.54
C ARG A 8 30.43 10.16 5.30
N ASN A 9 29.27 9.91 5.92
CA ASN A 9 28.44 10.91 6.61
C ASN A 9 28.19 12.19 5.77
N LEU A 10 28.07 12.06 4.44
CA LEU A 10 27.74 13.19 3.56
C LEU A 10 26.22 13.47 3.50
N ILE A 11 25.42 12.62 4.13
CA ILE A 11 23.97 12.74 4.23
C ILE A 11 23.64 13.20 5.65
N ASP A 12 23.01 14.37 5.79
CA ASP A 12 22.62 14.92 7.10
C ASP A 12 21.51 14.09 7.77
N TYR A 13 20.52 13.64 6.98
CA TYR A 13 19.38 12.88 7.48
C TYR A 13 18.96 11.79 6.49
N PHE A 14 18.83 10.57 7.00
CA PHE A 14 18.25 9.44 6.30
C PHE A 14 16.87 9.12 6.88
N VAL A 15 15.83 9.21 6.04
CA VAL A 15 14.43 8.96 6.44
C VAL A 15 13.91 7.71 5.74
N PRO A 16 14.04 6.51 6.35
CA PRO A 16 13.55 5.28 5.76
C PRO A 16 12.02 5.19 5.87
N PHE A 17 11.39 4.77 4.78
CA PHE A 17 9.97 4.42 4.76
C PHE A 17 9.83 2.91 4.86
N LEU A 18 8.97 2.46 5.78
CA LEU A 18 8.68 1.05 5.98
C LEU A 18 7.63 0.56 4.97
N PRO A 19 7.63 -0.75 4.64
CA PRO A 19 6.58 -1.33 3.83
C PRO A 19 5.23 -1.28 4.55
N LEU A 20 4.14 -1.23 3.78
CA LEU A 20 2.80 -1.05 4.31
C LEU A 20 2.14 -2.37 4.68
N GLU A 21 1.68 -2.49 5.93
CA GLU A 21 0.81 -3.58 6.37
C GLU A 21 -0.62 -3.53 5.78
N TYR A 22 -1.35 -4.64 5.92
CA TYR A 22 -2.75 -4.81 5.52
C TYR A 22 -3.68 -3.67 5.99
N LYS A 23 -3.55 -3.23 7.24
CA LYS A 23 -4.36 -2.12 7.80
C LYS A 23 -4.17 -0.81 7.03
N HIS A 24 -2.94 -0.52 6.58
CA HIS A 24 -2.65 0.70 5.82
C HIS A 24 -3.24 0.63 4.41
N LEU A 25 -3.31 -0.56 3.81
CA LEU A 25 -4.02 -0.74 2.55
C LEU A 25 -5.50 -0.43 2.68
N LYS A 26 -6.18 -0.94 3.72
CA LYS A 26 -7.59 -0.58 3.98
C LYS A 26 -7.77 0.94 4.13
N MET A 27 -6.82 1.64 4.75
CA MET A 27 -6.86 3.11 4.84
C MET A 27 -6.74 3.77 3.46
N CYS A 28 -5.77 3.36 2.65
CA CYS A 28 -5.60 3.88 1.30
C CYS A 28 -6.82 3.63 0.41
N ILE A 29 -7.41 2.44 0.49
CA ILE A 29 -8.61 2.10 -0.31
C ILE A 29 -9.78 3.00 0.07
N ARG A 30 -10.05 3.22 1.36
CA ARG A 30 -11.13 4.14 1.79
C ARG A 30 -10.91 5.56 1.28
N VAL A 31 -9.69 6.08 1.37
CA VAL A 31 -9.36 7.42 0.87
C VAL A 31 -9.53 7.49 -0.65
N GLU A 32 -9.14 6.45 -1.38
CA GLU A 32 -9.30 6.39 -2.84
C GLU A 32 -10.77 6.25 -3.26
N MET A 33 -11.59 5.50 -2.53
CA MET A 33 -13.04 5.44 -2.78
C MET A 33 -13.68 6.81 -2.58
N GLN A 34 -13.35 7.48 -1.47
CA GLN A 34 -13.83 8.82 -1.17
C GLN A 34 -13.36 9.85 -2.20
N SER A 35 -12.11 9.78 -2.66
CA SER A 35 -11.56 10.72 -3.66
C SER A 35 -12.28 10.62 -5.00
N ARG A 36 -12.82 9.44 -5.32
CA ARG A 36 -13.63 9.17 -6.52
C ARG A 36 -15.13 9.41 -6.34
N GLY A 37 -15.57 9.74 -5.13
CA GLY A 37 -16.98 9.96 -4.82
C GLY A 37 -17.80 8.67 -4.65
N PHE A 38 -17.15 7.53 -4.43
CA PHE A 38 -17.83 6.29 -4.09
C PHE A 38 -18.17 6.25 -2.60
N GLU A 39 -19.31 5.66 -2.26
CA GLU A 39 -19.63 5.30 -0.89
C GLU A 39 -18.69 4.20 -0.40
N ILE A 40 -18.24 4.29 0.86
CA ILE A 40 -17.34 3.28 1.43
C ILE A 40 -18.12 1.99 1.70
N ASP A 41 -17.86 0.98 0.89
CA ASP A 41 -18.26 -0.39 1.11
C ASP A 41 -17.09 -1.20 1.72
N GLU A 42 -17.21 -1.56 3.01
CA GLU A 42 -16.17 -2.31 3.72
C GLU A 42 -15.93 -3.73 3.18
N ASP A 43 -16.91 -4.32 2.50
CA ASP A 43 -16.74 -5.61 1.84
C ASP A 43 -15.84 -5.45 0.61
N ILE A 44 -16.03 -4.38 -0.17
CA ILE A 44 -15.14 -4.06 -1.30
C ILE A 44 -13.75 -3.66 -0.80
N VAL A 45 -13.64 -2.88 0.27
CA VAL A 45 -12.34 -2.54 0.87
C VAL A 45 -11.56 -3.80 1.25
N THR A 46 -12.25 -4.77 1.86
CA THR A 46 -11.64 -6.03 2.29
C THR A 46 -11.24 -6.89 1.09
N LYS A 47 -12.12 -7.04 0.09
CA LYS A 47 -11.82 -7.77 -1.15
C LYS A 47 -10.62 -7.19 -1.90
N VAL A 48 -10.59 -5.87 -2.12
CA VAL A 48 -9.48 -5.21 -2.80
C VAL A 48 -8.17 -5.40 -2.02
N ALA A 49 -8.20 -5.31 -0.69
CA ALA A 49 -7.02 -5.56 0.14
C ALA A 49 -6.55 -7.03 0.05
N ASP A 50 -7.46 -8.00 0.05
CA ASP A 50 -7.14 -9.43 0.01
C ASP A 50 -6.51 -9.87 -1.32
N GLU A 51 -6.89 -9.23 -2.42
CA GLU A 51 -6.30 -9.49 -3.73
C GLU A 51 -4.92 -8.85 -3.94
N MET A 52 -4.43 -8.05 -2.98
CA MET A 52 -3.08 -7.50 -3.04
C MET A 52 -2.05 -8.60 -2.74
N THR A 53 -0.83 -8.40 -3.26
CA THR A 53 0.27 -9.32 -2.99
C THR A 53 1.06 -8.87 -1.76
N PHE A 54 1.39 -9.85 -0.91
CA PHE A 54 2.06 -9.62 0.37
C PHE A 54 3.28 -10.53 0.54
N PHE A 55 4.24 -10.05 1.33
CA PHE A 55 5.43 -10.77 1.76
C PHE A 55 5.62 -10.68 3.30
N PRO A 56 6.33 -11.64 3.92
CA PRO A 56 6.76 -12.92 3.35
C PRO A 56 5.56 -13.82 2.99
N LYS A 57 5.78 -14.91 2.23
CA LYS A 57 4.68 -15.70 1.64
C LYS A 57 3.83 -16.40 2.71
N GLU A 58 4.45 -16.76 3.82
CA GLU A 58 3.86 -17.50 4.92
C GLU A 58 3.00 -16.59 5.80
N GLU A 59 3.55 -15.45 6.24
CA GLU A 59 2.86 -14.55 7.17
C GLU A 59 2.03 -13.46 6.47
N ARG A 60 2.31 -13.17 5.20
CA ARG A 60 1.59 -12.19 4.35
C ARG A 60 1.36 -10.83 5.04
N VAL A 61 2.39 -10.28 5.67
CA VAL A 61 2.25 -9.09 6.54
C VAL A 61 2.38 -7.78 5.77
N PHE A 62 3.32 -7.70 4.84
CA PHE A 62 3.70 -6.46 4.17
C PHE A 62 3.31 -6.48 2.69
N SER A 63 2.71 -5.41 2.20
CA SER A 63 2.36 -5.28 0.78
C SER A 63 3.61 -5.08 -0.08
N ASP A 64 3.72 -5.84 -1.16
CA ASP A 64 4.82 -5.72 -2.13
C ASP A 64 4.90 -4.32 -2.77
N LYS A 65 3.73 -3.70 -2.98
CA LYS A 65 3.61 -2.45 -3.74
C LYS A 65 3.06 -1.28 -2.92
N GLY A 66 2.72 -1.51 -1.65
CA GLY A 66 1.95 -0.54 -0.86
C GLY A 66 0.68 -0.14 -1.59
N CYS A 67 0.31 1.14 -1.51
CA CYS A 67 -0.95 1.64 -2.09
C CYS A 67 -0.89 1.90 -3.60
N LYS A 68 0.23 1.59 -4.28
CA LYS A 68 0.45 1.95 -5.69
C LYS A 68 -0.53 1.33 -6.68
N THR A 69 -1.14 0.18 -6.38
CA THR A 69 -2.06 -0.51 -7.32
C THR A 69 -3.48 -0.62 -6.79
N VAL A 70 -3.81 0.11 -5.71
CA VAL A 70 -5.15 0.13 -5.14
C VAL A 70 -6.16 0.68 -6.14
N PHE A 71 -5.82 1.80 -6.80
CA PHE A 71 -6.68 2.47 -7.76
C PHE A 71 -7.09 1.54 -8.92
N THR A 72 -6.12 0.86 -9.55
CA THR A 72 -6.39 -0.11 -10.63
C THR A 72 -7.25 -1.28 -10.20
N LYS A 73 -7.21 -1.65 -8.91
CA LYS A 73 -8.04 -2.74 -8.41
C LYS A 73 -9.48 -2.29 -8.18
N LEU A 74 -9.68 -1.07 -7.70
CA LEU A 74 -11.02 -0.50 -7.53
C LEU A 74 -11.77 -0.36 -8.85
N ASP A 75 -11.07 -0.09 -9.95
CA ASP A 75 -11.66 -0.01 -11.29
C ASP A 75 -12.45 -1.30 -11.62
N TYR A 76 -11.98 -2.50 -11.24
CA TYR A 76 -12.72 -3.76 -11.47
C TYR A 76 -14.05 -3.89 -10.71
N TYR A 77 -14.28 -3.06 -9.68
CA TYR A 77 -15.47 -3.11 -8.84
C TYR A 77 -16.47 -1.99 -9.15
N TYR A 78 -16.02 -0.90 -9.76
CA TYR A 78 -16.82 0.32 -9.95
C TYR A 78 -16.84 0.85 -11.39
N ASP A 79 -15.91 0.41 -12.25
CA ASP A 79 -15.94 0.73 -13.67
C ASP A 79 -16.43 -0.50 -14.45
N ASP A 80 -17.59 -0.36 -15.13
CA ASP A 80 -18.05 -1.26 -16.21
C ASP A 80 -17.27 -0.98 -17.51
#